data_AF-G0UMS5-F1
#
_entry.id   AF-G0UMS5-F1
#
_cell.length_a   1.000
_cell.length_b   1.000
_cell.length_c   1.000
_cell.angle_alpha   90.00
_cell.angle_beta   90.00
_cell.angle_gamma   90.00
#
_symmetry.space_group_name_H-M   'P 1'
#
loop_
_entity.id
_entity.type
_entity.pdbx_description
1 polymer ?
#
loop_
_entity_poly.entity_id
_entity_poly.type
_entity_poly.pdbx_seq_one_letter_code
_entity_poly.pdbx_strand_id
1 'polypeptide(L)'
;MFRPSLRCSIGTISTAMANLTIFAANTFAVYDAFGVLFLGGVTFRLFSVTATIYGDCCVARAACALPELREAHGQYKAIVDHPRAIFWEKKVAAQRLKNDRDRIFRSHRIDNTRLVLPHACAAFMSCYGLCVPAQQLRECLSSLPADSPLSFQVAGVGSCDVALPLAVTLTFLNTYDHLQRRKGFSDGLDAWIRQINKYGTVAWTLLTFVTLCTHFAGCVAFLPPHVAPVWLGISVTSACKSLIVNHTAPMRALFGIRDYPRSHGVCRAMSTAEVHEYRLAFTGVDVEERHSMWQTQKKALDYECNVRLYRMLGRMGLFDRVEEAEHEAKNLQRKLNMARSRRKEQELKRKEGRGDEGEKEAMIKTPPIRGEDIVGPSADAVAEHCYDDLQVEENERRRQRRQVDGG
;
A
#
# COMPACT_ATOMS: atom_id res chain seq x y z
N MET A 1 36.78 14.48 14.82
CA MET A 1 35.67 13.97 13.99
C MET A 1 34.90 12.96 14.84
N PHE A 2 33.94 13.43 15.66
CA PHE A 2 33.18 12.56 16.57
C PHE A 2 31.72 12.51 16.12
N ARG A 3 31.23 11.31 15.82
CA ARG A 3 29.80 11.03 15.61
C ARG A 3 29.06 11.29 16.93
N PRO A 4 28.06 12.16 16.98
CA PRO A 4 27.19 12.25 18.15
C PRO A 4 26.24 11.04 18.11
N SER A 5 26.29 10.24 19.17
CA SER A 5 25.34 9.16 19.41
C SER A 5 23.96 9.78 19.68
N LEU A 6 22.91 9.22 19.05
CA LEU A 6 21.53 9.72 19.11
C LEU A 6 21.01 10.04 20.52
N ARG A 7 21.53 9.38 21.56
CA ARG A 7 21.11 9.58 22.96
C ARG A 7 21.49 10.95 23.56
N CYS A 8 22.59 11.57 23.12
CA CYS A 8 22.99 12.88 23.65
C CYS A 8 22.20 14.04 23.02
N SER A 9 21.77 13.91 21.75
CA SER A 9 20.97 14.93 21.05
C SER A 9 19.49 14.98 21.48
N ILE A 10 18.94 13.87 21.99
CA ILE A 10 17.54 13.82 22.42
C ILE A 10 17.33 14.65 23.70
N GLY A 11 18.34 14.70 24.58
CA GLY A 11 18.31 15.56 25.75
C GLY A 11 18.42 17.06 25.41
N THR A 12 19.16 17.42 24.36
CA THR A 12 19.33 18.84 23.98
C THR A 12 18.08 19.42 23.33
N ILE A 13 17.33 18.63 22.54
CA ILE A 13 16.07 19.10 21.93
C ILE A 13 14.99 19.27 22.99
N SER A 14 14.84 18.30 23.91
CA SER A 14 13.82 18.41 24.97
C SER A 14 14.08 19.60 25.90
N THR A 15 15.34 19.82 26.28
CA THR A 15 15.74 20.95 27.12
C THR A 15 15.57 22.28 26.41
N ALA A 16 15.89 22.37 25.10
CA ALA A 16 15.62 23.56 24.30
C ALA A 16 14.11 23.86 24.22
N MET A 17 13.27 22.83 24.02
CA MET A 17 11.82 22.97 24.01
C MET A 17 11.28 23.43 25.37
N ALA A 18 11.76 22.85 26.47
CA ALA A 18 11.39 23.26 27.83
C ALA A 18 11.82 24.71 28.13
N ASN A 19 13.04 25.09 27.79
CA ASN A 19 13.56 26.45 27.96
C ASN A 19 12.78 27.48 27.14
N LEU A 20 12.40 27.13 25.90
CA LEU A 20 11.56 28.01 25.07
C LEU A 20 10.18 28.21 25.71
N THR A 21 9.61 27.16 26.30
CA THR A 21 8.35 27.26 27.04
C THR A 21 8.49 28.17 28.26
N ILE A 22 9.56 28.03 29.04
CA ILE A 22 9.81 28.91 30.20
C ILE A 22 10.00 30.36 29.74
N PHE A 23 10.73 30.59 28.65
CA PHE A 23 10.87 31.92 28.06
C PHE A 23 9.51 32.49 27.60
N ALA A 24 8.69 31.69 26.94
CA ALA A 24 7.35 32.10 26.53
C ALA A 24 6.46 32.40 27.75
N ALA A 25 6.50 31.57 28.79
CA ALA A 25 5.73 31.76 30.02
C ALA A 25 6.11 33.08 30.71
N ASN A 26 7.41 33.37 30.82
CA ASN A 26 7.90 34.65 31.33
C ASN A 26 7.44 35.83 30.49
N THR A 27 7.41 35.68 29.17
CA THR A 27 6.96 36.74 28.25
C THR A 27 5.47 37.03 28.40
N PHE A 28 4.65 36.01 28.64
CA PHE A 28 3.21 36.13 28.87
C PHE A 28 2.83 36.36 30.34
N ALA A 29 3.81 36.54 31.23
CA ALA A 29 3.62 36.70 32.69
C ALA A 29 2.79 35.56 33.33
N VAL A 30 3.01 34.33 32.86
CA VAL A 30 2.37 33.11 33.40
C VAL A 30 3.33 32.45 34.38
N TYR A 31 2.95 32.42 35.66
CA TYR A 31 3.80 31.94 36.76
C TYR A 31 3.22 30.70 37.47
N ASP A 32 1.99 30.32 37.17
CA ASP A 32 1.34 29.14 37.72
C ASP A 32 1.81 27.86 37.01
N ALA A 33 2.04 26.78 37.78
CA ALA A 33 2.57 25.54 37.22
C ALA A 33 1.66 24.95 36.13
N PHE A 34 0.33 25.06 36.29
CA PHE A 34 -0.63 24.61 35.29
C PHE A 34 -0.53 25.41 33.99
N GLY A 35 -0.52 26.74 34.07
CA GLY A 35 -0.39 27.64 32.93
C GLY A 35 0.92 27.45 32.16
N VAL A 36 2.04 27.26 32.86
CA VAL A 36 3.33 26.97 32.23
C VAL A 36 3.31 25.62 31.50
N LEU A 37 2.69 24.59 32.09
CA LEU A 37 2.52 23.27 31.45
C LEU A 37 1.56 23.34 30.24
N PHE A 38 0.45 24.08 30.35
CA PHE A 38 -0.46 24.34 29.25
C PHE A 38 0.27 25.03 28.08
N LEU A 39 1.05 26.07 28.38
CA LEU A 39 1.86 26.76 27.38
C LEU A 39 2.92 25.85 26.78
N GLY A 40 3.46 24.89 27.54
CA GLY A 40 4.30 23.82 27.03
C GLY A 40 3.60 22.98 25.98
N GLY A 41 2.35 22.58 26.22
CA GLY A 41 1.53 21.92 25.21
C GLY A 41 1.37 22.73 23.93
N VAL A 42 1.15 24.05 24.07
CA VAL A 42 1.03 24.98 22.94
C VAL A 42 2.34 25.06 22.15
N THR A 43 3.47 25.32 22.81
CA THR A 43 4.79 25.45 22.16
C THR A 43 5.20 24.16 21.47
N PHE A 44 5.02 23.00 22.12
CA PHE A 44 5.35 21.69 21.55
C PHE A 44 4.49 21.42 20.31
N ARG A 45 3.22 21.82 20.34
CA ARG A 45 2.32 21.68 19.19
C ARG A 45 2.72 22.60 18.05
N LEU A 46 3.14 23.84 18.31
CA LEU A 46 3.57 24.78 17.26
C LEU A 46 4.72 24.22 16.40
N PHE A 47 5.66 23.46 16.98
CA PHE A 47 6.72 22.79 16.21
C PHE A 47 6.20 21.73 15.22
N SER A 48 5.11 21.04 15.57
CA SER A 48 4.52 19.99 14.72
C SER A 48 3.38 20.51 13.82
N VAL A 49 2.88 21.73 14.05
CA VAL A 49 1.80 22.33 13.26
C VAL A 49 2.22 22.51 11.81
N THR A 50 3.46 22.95 11.55
CA THR A 50 4.00 23.10 10.18
C THR A 50 3.94 21.81 9.39
N ALA A 51 4.33 20.69 10.01
CA ALA A 51 4.23 19.36 9.41
C ALA A 51 2.77 18.98 9.11
N THR A 52 1.83 19.31 10.00
CA THR A 52 0.40 19.03 9.75
C THR A 52 -0.22 19.91 8.67
N ILE A 53 0.20 21.18 8.55
CA ILE A 53 -0.25 22.08 7.48
C ILE A 53 0.27 21.55 6.14
N TYR A 54 1.55 21.16 6.08
CA TYR A 54 2.11 20.55 4.87
C TYR A 54 1.41 19.23 4.51
N GLY A 55 1.10 18.39 5.49
CA GLY A 55 0.29 17.19 5.30
C GLY A 55 -1.09 17.48 4.69
N ASP A 56 -1.78 18.50 5.19
CA ASP A 56 -3.07 18.92 4.64
C ASP A 56 -2.95 19.47 3.20
N CYS A 57 -1.87 20.18 2.88
CA CYS A 57 -1.57 20.56 1.49
C CYS A 57 -1.41 19.34 0.57
N CYS A 58 -0.71 18.29 1.03
CA CYS A 58 -0.56 17.04 0.29
C CYS A 58 -1.91 16.33 0.08
N VAL A 59 -2.76 16.27 1.12
CA VAL A 59 -4.10 15.70 1.03
C VAL A 59 -4.97 16.49 0.06
N ALA A 60 -4.95 17.83 0.11
CA ALA A 60 -5.71 18.67 -0.80
C ALA A 60 -5.29 18.48 -2.27
N ARG A 61 -3.98 18.41 -2.54
CA ARG A 61 -3.52 18.09 -3.90
C ARG A 61 -3.96 16.69 -4.32
N ALA A 62 -4.04 15.73 -3.39
CA ALA A 62 -4.45 14.37 -3.72
C ALA A 62 -5.93 14.33 -4.07
N ALA A 63 -6.76 15.07 -3.34
CA ALA A 63 -8.16 15.29 -3.68
C ALA A 63 -8.31 15.88 -5.10
N CYS A 64 -7.43 16.79 -5.53
CA CYS A 64 -7.41 17.33 -6.89
C CYS A 64 -6.95 16.32 -7.96
N ALA A 65 -6.07 15.37 -7.60
CA ALA A 65 -5.53 14.37 -8.54
C ALA A 65 -6.48 13.18 -8.76
N LEU A 66 -7.38 12.89 -7.81
CA LEU A 66 -8.31 11.75 -7.87
C LEU A 66 -9.25 11.74 -9.09
N PRO A 67 -9.82 12.88 -9.55
CA PRO A 67 -10.66 12.90 -10.75
C PRO A 67 -9.93 12.43 -12.02
N GLU A 68 -8.68 12.86 -12.22
CA GLU A 68 -7.86 12.41 -13.36
C GLU A 68 -7.52 10.92 -13.24
N LEU A 69 -7.21 10.45 -12.02
CA LEU A 69 -6.95 9.04 -11.77
C LEU A 69 -8.19 8.17 -12.05
N ARG A 70 -9.39 8.68 -11.74
CA ARG A 70 -10.66 7.99 -12.02
C ARG A 70 -10.86 7.77 -13.51
N GLU A 71 -10.55 8.74 -14.36
CA GLU A 71 -10.67 8.59 -15.80
C GLU A 71 -9.74 7.48 -16.31
N ALA A 72 -8.48 7.49 -15.88
CA ALA A 72 -7.51 6.45 -16.21
C ALA A 72 -7.94 5.06 -15.69
N HIS A 73 -8.52 5.00 -14.48
CA HIS A 73 -9.06 3.78 -13.91
C HIS A 73 -10.28 3.27 -14.69
N GLY A 74 -11.15 4.16 -15.17
CA GLY A 74 -12.28 3.81 -16.04
C GLY A 74 -11.83 3.12 -17.33
N GLN A 75 -10.77 3.64 -17.96
CA GLN A 75 -10.17 3.02 -19.15
C GLN A 75 -9.58 1.64 -18.85
N TYR A 76 -8.87 1.52 -17.72
CA TYR A 76 -8.36 0.22 -17.25
C TYR A 76 -9.49 -0.79 -17.05
N LYS A 77 -10.55 -0.38 -16.34
CA LYS A 77 -11.68 -1.26 -16.00
C LYS A 77 -12.42 -1.72 -17.24
N ALA A 78 -12.61 -0.83 -18.22
CA ALA A 78 -13.20 -1.20 -19.51
C ALA A 78 -12.41 -2.31 -20.24
N ILE A 79 -11.09 -2.35 -20.10
CA ILE A 79 -10.24 -3.40 -20.68
C ILE A 79 -10.30 -4.68 -19.84
N VAL A 80 -10.21 -4.58 -18.52
CA VAL A 80 -10.15 -5.75 -17.63
C VAL A 80 -11.47 -6.52 -17.54
N ASP A 81 -12.58 -5.79 -17.53
CA ASP A 81 -13.93 -6.37 -17.46
C ASP A 81 -14.42 -6.88 -18.82
N HIS A 82 -13.68 -6.62 -19.91
CA HIS A 82 -14.08 -7.08 -21.22
C HIS A 82 -14.00 -8.63 -21.31
N PRO A 83 -15.08 -9.31 -21.74
CA PRO A 83 -15.18 -10.77 -21.66
C PRO A 83 -14.19 -11.53 -22.56
N ARG A 84 -13.60 -10.85 -23.55
CA ARG A 84 -12.58 -11.42 -24.46
C ARG A 84 -11.15 -10.95 -24.16
N ALA A 85 -10.96 -10.18 -23.08
CA ALA A 85 -9.65 -9.64 -22.75
C ALA A 85 -8.68 -10.73 -22.33
N ILE A 86 -7.53 -10.78 -23.00
CA ILE A 86 -6.47 -11.75 -22.69
C ILE A 86 -5.73 -11.28 -21.43
N PHE A 87 -5.15 -12.23 -20.68
CA PHE A 87 -4.32 -11.95 -19.51
C PHE A 87 -3.22 -10.90 -19.76
N TRP A 88 -2.60 -10.89 -20.95
CA TRP A 88 -1.61 -9.88 -21.30
C TRP A 88 -2.22 -8.48 -21.45
N GLU A 89 -3.37 -8.34 -22.09
CA GLU A 89 -4.07 -7.05 -22.21
C GLU A 89 -4.42 -6.49 -20.83
N LYS A 90 -4.84 -7.36 -19.90
CA LYS A 90 -5.07 -6.99 -18.49
C LYS A 90 -3.78 -6.53 -17.80
N LYS A 91 -2.65 -7.21 -18.03
CA LYS A 91 -1.34 -6.81 -17.51
C LYS A 91 -0.86 -5.48 -18.08
N VAL A 92 -0.98 -5.27 -19.39
CA VAL A 92 -0.62 -4.01 -20.04
C VAL A 92 -1.50 -2.88 -19.54
N ALA A 93 -2.80 -3.11 -19.38
CA ALA A 93 -3.72 -2.14 -18.81
C ALA A 93 -3.34 -1.79 -17.35
N ALA A 94 -2.98 -2.79 -16.53
CA ALA A 94 -2.54 -2.56 -15.15
C ALA A 94 -1.22 -1.76 -15.09
N GLN A 95 -0.26 -2.07 -15.96
CA GLN A 95 0.99 -1.33 -16.05
C GLN A 95 0.76 0.11 -16.53
N ARG A 96 -0.13 0.30 -17.50
CA ARG A 96 -0.54 1.62 -17.96
C ARG A 96 -1.19 2.42 -16.84
N LEU A 97 -2.12 1.83 -16.10
CA LEU A 97 -2.75 2.47 -14.93
C LEU A 97 -1.73 2.88 -13.87
N LYS A 98 -0.73 2.02 -13.59
CA LYS A 98 0.37 2.35 -12.68
C LYS A 98 1.19 3.53 -13.18
N ASN A 99 1.57 3.53 -14.45
CA ASN A 99 2.32 4.63 -15.07
C ASN A 99 1.52 5.93 -15.09
N ASP A 100 0.22 5.87 -15.42
CA ASP A 100 -0.70 7.02 -15.42
C ASP A 100 -0.86 7.58 -14.00
N ARG A 101 -1.04 6.71 -12.99
CA ARG A 101 -1.04 7.13 -11.58
C ARG A 101 0.24 7.86 -11.21
N ASP A 102 1.40 7.28 -11.51
CA ASP A 102 2.67 7.89 -11.15
C ASP A 102 2.91 9.21 -11.91
N ARG A 103 2.44 9.33 -13.16
CA ARG A 103 2.48 10.59 -13.93
C ARG A 103 1.57 11.65 -13.31
N ILE A 104 0.31 11.30 -13.01
CA ILE A 104 -0.69 12.21 -12.43
C ILE A 104 -0.20 12.68 -11.06
N PHE A 105 0.27 11.76 -10.21
CA PHE A 105 0.77 12.09 -8.87
C PHE A 105 2.01 12.98 -8.93
N ARG A 106 2.94 12.74 -9.87
CA ARG A 106 4.08 13.61 -10.14
C ARG A 106 3.65 15.01 -10.59
N SER A 107 2.67 15.13 -11.49
CA SER A 107 2.15 16.43 -11.94
C SER A 107 1.57 17.26 -10.79
N HIS A 108 0.94 16.59 -9.82
CA HIS A 108 0.40 17.19 -8.61
C HIS A 108 1.43 17.29 -7.45
N ARG A 109 2.66 16.82 -7.66
CA ARG A 109 3.77 16.78 -6.67
C ARG A 109 3.46 15.98 -5.40
N ILE A 110 2.81 14.83 -5.54
CA ILE A 110 2.35 13.97 -4.44
C ILE A 110 2.94 12.58 -4.57
N ASP A 111 3.21 11.95 -3.44
CA ASP A 111 3.51 10.52 -3.33
C ASP A 111 2.81 9.96 -2.08
N ASN A 112 2.65 8.64 -1.99
CA ASN A 112 2.08 7.99 -0.80
C ASN A 112 2.85 8.34 0.48
N THR A 113 4.17 8.46 0.40
CA THR A 113 5.02 8.85 1.53
C THR A 113 4.71 10.27 1.99
N ARG A 114 4.52 11.21 1.06
CA ARG A 114 4.19 12.61 1.36
C ARG A 114 2.80 12.77 1.97
N LEU A 115 1.89 11.82 1.72
CA LEU A 115 0.56 11.80 2.33
C LEU A 115 0.57 11.33 3.79
N VAL A 116 1.46 10.40 4.16
CA VAL A 116 1.47 9.78 5.49
C VAL A 116 2.52 10.41 6.41
N LEU A 117 3.74 10.63 5.89
CA LEU A 117 4.91 11.02 6.67
C LEU A 117 4.70 12.30 7.49
N PRO A 118 4.13 13.41 6.96
CA PRO A 118 3.97 14.63 7.74
C PRO A 118 3.05 14.46 8.96
N HIS A 119 1.98 13.67 8.81
CA HIS A 119 1.08 13.37 9.93
C HIS A 119 1.70 12.39 10.93
N ALA A 120 2.45 11.40 10.45
CA ALA A 120 3.20 10.48 11.31
C ALA A 120 4.26 11.22 12.14
N CYS A 121 5.04 12.10 11.50
CA CYS A 121 6.00 12.96 12.19
C CYS A 121 5.31 13.88 13.21
N ALA A 122 4.17 14.49 12.85
CA ALA A 122 3.44 15.34 13.78
C ALA A 122 2.88 14.58 14.99
N ALA A 123 2.36 13.38 14.78
CA ALA A 123 1.90 12.49 15.85
C ALA A 123 3.08 12.10 16.75
N PHE A 124 4.21 11.67 16.16
CA PHE A 124 5.42 11.35 16.89
C PHE A 124 5.93 12.53 17.73
N MET A 125 5.99 13.74 17.17
CA MET A 125 6.42 14.94 17.88
C MET A 125 5.46 15.33 19.01
N SER A 126 4.15 15.12 18.83
CA SER A 126 3.15 15.40 19.87
C SER A 126 3.27 14.38 21.02
N CYS A 127 3.44 13.09 20.72
CA CYS A 127 3.70 12.07 21.72
C CYS A 127 5.04 12.30 22.44
N TYR A 128 6.09 12.65 21.71
CA TYR A 128 7.39 13.00 22.28
C TYR A 128 7.26 14.19 23.23
N GLY A 129 6.54 15.24 22.80
CA GLY A 129 6.25 16.44 23.58
C GLY A 129 5.49 16.16 24.89
N LEU A 130 4.55 15.22 24.86
CA LEU A 130 3.79 14.78 26.05
C LEU A 130 4.63 14.02 27.07
N CYS A 131 5.73 13.40 26.65
CA CYS A 131 6.56 12.57 27.52
C CYS A 131 7.78 13.33 28.06
N VAL A 132 8.82 13.50 27.23
CA VAL A 132 10.16 13.88 27.70
C VAL A 132 10.26 15.37 28.10
N PRO A 133 9.92 16.34 27.23
CA PRO A 133 10.05 17.75 27.59
C PRO A 133 8.96 18.19 28.58
N ALA A 134 7.78 17.58 28.58
CA ALA A 134 6.75 17.82 29.59
C ALA A 134 7.20 17.38 30.99
N GLN A 135 7.84 16.22 31.10
CA GLN A 135 8.41 15.75 32.36
C GLN A 135 9.52 16.70 32.85
N GLN A 136 10.44 17.12 31.97
CA GLN A 136 11.49 18.09 32.32
C GLN A 136 10.90 19.42 32.81
N LEU A 137 9.85 19.92 32.15
CA LEU A 137 9.16 21.13 32.57
C LEU A 137 8.56 20.96 33.98
N ARG A 138 7.97 19.80 34.26
CA ARG A 138 7.41 19.48 35.58
C ARG A 138 8.49 19.40 36.66
N GLU A 139 9.65 18.82 36.35
CA GLU A 139 10.79 18.75 37.27
C GLU A 139 11.33 20.15 37.61
N CYS A 140 11.41 21.06 36.61
CA CYS A 140 11.76 22.47 36.84
C CYS A 140 10.75 23.24 37.70
N LEU A 141 9.47 22.84 37.67
CA LEU A 141 8.37 23.45 38.42
C LEU A 141 8.02 22.68 39.70
N SER A 142 8.90 21.77 40.16
CA SER A 142 8.63 20.83 41.26
C SER A 142 8.30 21.50 42.60
N SER A 143 8.69 22.76 42.79
CA SER A 143 8.37 23.57 43.98
C SER A 143 6.95 24.15 43.97
N LEU A 144 6.26 24.13 42.84
CA LEU A 144 4.91 24.67 42.68
C LEU A 144 3.86 23.54 42.64
N PRO A 145 2.77 23.65 43.42
CA PRO A 145 1.65 22.75 43.27
C PRO A 145 1.09 22.88 41.86
N ALA A 146 0.90 21.74 41.17
CA ALA A 146 0.24 21.69 39.86
C ALA A 146 -1.27 21.55 40.03
N ASP A 147 -1.84 22.30 40.96
CA ASP A 147 -3.28 22.31 41.16
C ASP A 147 -3.91 22.98 39.95
N SER A 148 -4.82 22.26 39.30
CA SER A 148 -5.53 22.77 38.13
C SER A 148 -6.46 23.90 38.56
N PRO A 149 -6.41 25.08 37.93
CA PRO A 149 -7.38 26.15 38.19
C PRO A 149 -8.79 25.77 37.70
N LEU A 150 -8.90 24.69 36.91
CA LEU A 150 -10.16 24.12 36.46
C LEU A 150 -10.73 23.10 37.45
N SER A 151 -10.04 22.86 38.57
CA SER A 151 -10.54 21.99 39.61
C SER A 151 -11.65 22.67 40.40
N PHE A 152 -12.74 21.95 40.65
CA PHE A 152 -13.83 22.42 41.50
C PHE A 152 -14.24 21.34 42.48
N GLN A 153 -14.73 21.76 43.65
CA GLN A 153 -15.25 20.83 44.64
C GLN A 153 -16.71 20.50 44.34
N VAL A 154 -17.03 19.22 44.33
CA VAL A 154 -18.42 18.75 44.18
C VAL A 154 -18.89 18.16 45.48
N ALA A 155 -19.92 18.79 46.07
CA ALA A 155 -20.65 18.30 47.23
C ALA A 155 -19.78 17.88 48.44
N GLY A 156 -18.59 18.47 48.60
CA GLY A 156 -17.68 18.19 49.72
C GLY A 156 -16.96 16.83 49.66
N VAL A 157 -17.11 16.05 48.58
CA VAL A 157 -16.58 14.66 48.49
C VAL A 157 -15.25 14.57 47.71
N GLY A 158 -14.81 15.64 47.04
CA GLY A 158 -13.48 15.68 46.41
C GLY A 158 -13.31 16.82 45.39
N SER A 159 -12.06 17.08 45.00
CA SER A 159 -11.70 18.00 43.91
C SER A 159 -11.76 17.29 42.55
N CYS A 160 -12.61 17.78 41.64
CA CYS A 160 -12.74 17.26 40.29
C CYS A 160 -11.97 18.17 39.31
N ASP A 161 -10.93 17.66 38.64
CA ASP A 161 -10.21 18.38 37.58
C ASP A 161 -10.78 18.05 36.18
N VAL A 162 -11.20 19.08 35.44
CA VAL A 162 -11.80 18.93 34.10
C VAL A 162 -10.76 19.01 32.97
N ALA A 163 -9.49 19.33 33.28
CA ALA A 163 -8.47 19.53 32.24
C ALA A 163 -8.29 18.30 31.34
N LEU A 164 -8.22 17.10 31.94
CA LEU A 164 -8.07 15.85 31.21
C LEU A 164 -9.29 15.48 30.35
N PRO A 165 -10.55 15.46 30.87
CA PRO A 165 -11.72 15.20 30.04
C PRO A 165 -11.92 16.27 28.94
N LEU A 166 -11.56 17.53 29.18
CA LEU A 166 -11.54 18.57 28.13
C LEU A 166 -10.50 18.26 27.05
N ALA A 167 -9.28 17.88 27.42
CA ALA A 167 -8.23 17.52 26.47
C ALA A 167 -8.64 16.32 25.60
N VAL A 168 -9.24 15.30 26.21
CA VAL A 168 -9.78 14.11 25.51
C VAL A 168 -10.89 14.51 24.54
N THR A 169 -11.82 15.35 24.98
CA THR A 169 -12.95 15.79 24.15
C THR A 169 -12.49 16.63 22.97
N LEU A 170 -11.58 17.58 23.18
CA LEU A 170 -11.00 18.37 22.09
C LEU A 170 -10.19 17.48 21.14
N THR A 171 -9.45 16.49 21.64
CA THR A 171 -8.75 15.52 20.79
C THR A 171 -9.73 14.75 19.91
N PHE A 172 -10.84 14.28 20.48
CA PHE A 172 -11.90 13.57 19.75
C PHE A 172 -12.55 14.46 18.68
N LEU A 173 -12.87 15.72 19.00
CA LEU A 173 -13.42 16.66 18.03
C LEU A 173 -12.43 16.96 16.90
N ASN A 174 -11.15 17.12 17.22
CA ASN A 174 -10.09 17.34 16.24
C ASN A 174 -9.89 16.13 15.32
N THR A 175 -9.90 14.92 15.86
CA THR A 175 -9.80 13.70 15.04
C THR A 175 -11.05 13.50 14.19
N TYR A 176 -12.23 13.77 14.74
CA TYR A 176 -13.48 13.73 13.99
C TYR A 176 -13.44 14.70 12.80
N ASP A 177 -13.15 15.98 13.04
CA ASP A 177 -13.05 17.00 11.99
C ASP A 177 -11.98 16.63 10.93
N HIS A 178 -10.83 16.12 11.37
CA HIS A 178 -9.78 15.64 10.47
C HIS A 178 -10.24 14.47 9.58
N LEU A 179 -10.96 13.49 10.13
CA LEU A 179 -11.51 12.36 9.38
C LEU A 179 -12.63 12.78 8.44
N GLN A 180 -13.52 13.68 8.86
CA GLN A 180 -14.62 14.19 8.03
C GLN A 180 -14.11 14.87 6.76
N ARG A 181 -13.01 15.64 6.85
CA ARG A 181 -12.36 16.26 5.69
C ARG A 181 -11.71 15.27 4.72
N ARG A 182 -11.59 13.99 5.08
CA ARG A 182 -11.04 12.94 4.22
C ARG A 182 -12.12 12.01 3.67
N LYS A 183 -13.40 12.33 3.91
CA LYS A 183 -14.48 11.61 3.28
C LYS A 183 -14.49 11.84 1.78
N GLY A 184 -14.77 10.79 1.01
CA GLY A 184 -14.85 10.86 -0.44
C GLY A 184 -13.55 10.55 -1.19
N PHE A 185 -12.52 10.06 -0.49
CA PHE A 185 -11.31 9.52 -1.10
C PHE A 185 -11.49 8.07 -1.57
N SER A 186 -12.17 7.22 -0.79
CA SER A 186 -12.55 5.86 -1.18
C SER A 186 -13.73 5.36 -0.35
N ASP A 187 -14.59 4.49 -0.90
CA ASP A 187 -15.74 3.97 -0.13
C ASP A 187 -15.28 3.10 1.06
N GLY A 188 -14.12 2.44 0.93
CA GLY A 188 -13.50 1.67 2.01
C GLY A 188 -13.07 2.58 3.16
N LEU A 189 -12.37 3.69 2.85
CA LEU A 189 -12.02 4.69 3.84
C LEU A 189 -13.27 5.32 4.45
N ASP A 190 -14.30 5.61 3.67
CA ASP A 190 -15.55 6.19 4.17
C ASP A 190 -16.34 5.21 5.06
N ALA A 191 -16.32 3.91 4.74
CA ALA A 191 -16.87 2.86 5.60
C ALA A 191 -16.11 2.75 6.92
N TRP A 192 -14.77 2.78 6.85
CA TRP A 192 -13.91 2.78 8.03
C TRP A 192 -14.10 4.02 8.90
N ILE A 193 -14.19 5.23 8.30
CA ILE A 193 -14.51 6.47 9.01
C ILE A 193 -15.88 6.36 9.68
N ARG A 194 -16.89 5.78 9.03
CA ARG A 194 -18.21 5.57 9.64
C ARG A 194 -18.14 4.62 10.84
N GLN A 195 -17.38 3.52 10.73
CA GLN A 195 -17.16 2.60 11.85
C GLN A 195 -16.43 3.29 13.00
N ILE A 196 -15.35 4.01 12.73
CA ILE A 196 -14.61 4.77 13.75
C ILE A 196 -15.49 5.82 14.40
N ASN A 197 -16.33 6.53 13.66
CA ASN A 197 -17.23 7.49 14.27
C ASN A 197 -18.21 6.80 15.22
N LYS A 198 -18.75 5.62 14.85
CA LYS A 198 -19.70 4.88 15.69
C LYS A 198 -19.05 4.29 16.96
N TYR A 199 -17.88 3.67 16.84
CA TYR A 199 -17.18 3.08 17.99
C TYR A 199 -16.40 4.13 18.79
N GLY A 200 -15.91 5.16 18.10
CA GLY A 200 -15.14 6.26 18.68
C GLY A 200 -15.98 7.12 19.61
N THR A 201 -17.27 7.36 19.33
CA THR A 201 -18.15 8.05 20.29
C THR A 201 -18.32 7.24 21.58
N VAL A 202 -18.46 5.91 21.47
CA VAL A 202 -18.60 5.02 22.65
C VAL A 202 -17.30 4.99 23.45
N ALA A 203 -16.16 4.85 22.78
CA ALA A 203 -14.84 4.89 23.42
C ALA A 203 -14.57 6.25 24.06
N TRP A 204 -14.95 7.36 23.40
CA TRP A 204 -14.85 8.71 23.94
C TRP A 204 -15.71 8.86 25.20
N THR A 205 -17.01 8.49 25.15
CA THR A 205 -17.90 8.59 26.32
C THR A 205 -17.37 7.78 27.50
N LEU A 206 -16.84 6.59 27.24
CA LEU A 206 -16.26 5.73 28.27
C LEU A 206 -14.99 6.36 28.85
N LEU A 207 -14.10 6.87 28.01
CA LEU A 207 -12.84 7.49 28.43
C LEU A 207 -13.10 8.79 29.24
N THR A 208 -14.04 9.63 28.81
CA THR A 208 -14.43 10.83 29.57
C THR A 208 -15.08 10.47 30.89
N PHE A 209 -15.93 9.43 30.92
CA PHE A 209 -16.56 8.98 32.15
C PHE A 209 -15.53 8.40 33.13
N VAL A 210 -14.63 7.54 32.66
CA VAL A 210 -13.55 6.96 33.48
C VAL A 210 -12.64 8.05 34.04
N THR A 211 -12.22 9.02 33.22
CA THR A 211 -11.36 10.12 33.68
C THR A 211 -12.05 11.01 34.71
N LEU A 212 -13.34 11.30 34.54
CA LEU A 212 -14.13 12.00 35.56
C LEU A 212 -14.24 11.16 36.85
N CYS A 213 -14.61 9.88 36.76
CA CYS A 213 -14.76 8.99 37.91
C CYS A 213 -13.46 8.76 38.70
N THR A 214 -12.30 8.74 38.03
CA THR A 214 -11.00 8.58 38.72
C THR A 214 -10.70 9.72 39.68
N HIS A 215 -11.25 10.91 39.46
CA HIS A 215 -11.10 12.05 40.38
C HIS A 215 -12.07 11.99 41.57
N PHE A 216 -13.22 11.34 41.42
CA PHE A 216 -14.18 11.15 42.51
C PHE A 216 -13.82 10.02 43.47
N ALA A 217 -13.16 8.97 42.98
CA ALA A 217 -12.91 7.76 43.76
C ALA A 217 -11.64 7.82 44.64
N GLY A 218 -10.90 8.95 44.64
CA GLY A 218 -9.59 9.03 45.30
C GLY A 218 -8.57 8.01 44.77
N CYS A 219 -8.85 7.39 43.61
CA CYS A 219 -8.01 6.38 43.01
C CYS A 219 -6.74 7.01 42.45
N VAL A 220 -5.63 6.28 42.57
CA VAL A 220 -4.30 6.64 42.04
C VAL A 220 -4.43 7.19 40.63
N ALA A 221 -3.94 8.42 40.41
CA ALA A 221 -3.92 9.04 39.10
C ALA A 221 -3.14 8.11 38.13
N PHE A 222 -3.84 7.55 37.14
CA PHE A 222 -3.25 6.67 36.12
C PHE A 222 -2.25 7.40 35.22
N LEU A 223 -2.30 8.73 35.18
CA LEU A 223 -1.44 9.58 34.37
C LEU A 223 -0.66 10.56 35.26
N PRO A 224 0.62 10.84 34.92
CA PRO A 224 1.38 11.88 35.60
C PRO A 224 0.66 13.24 35.55
N PRO A 225 0.80 14.08 36.60
CA PRO A 225 0.05 15.33 36.74
C PRO A 225 0.36 16.37 35.63
N HIS A 226 1.49 16.23 34.94
CA HIS A 226 1.86 17.11 33.84
C HIS A 226 1.16 16.79 32.51
N VAL A 227 0.60 15.58 32.36
CA VAL A 227 0.02 15.12 31.08
C VAL A 227 -1.26 15.90 30.75
N ALA A 228 -2.14 16.10 31.73
CA ALA A 228 -3.42 16.78 31.51
C ALA A 228 -3.27 18.22 30.97
N PRO A 229 -2.51 19.13 31.60
CA PRO A 229 -2.35 20.50 31.09
C PRO A 229 -1.62 20.55 29.73
N VAL A 230 -0.57 19.75 29.54
CA VAL A 230 0.19 19.72 28.27
C VAL A 230 -0.69 19.18 27.14
N TRP A 231 -1.44 18.10 27.39
CA TRP A 231 -2.37 17.54 26.40
C TRP A 231 -3.47 18.55 26.06
N LEU A 232 -4.02 19.25 27.05
CA LEU A 232 -4.99 20.31 26.81
C LEU A 232 -4.42 21.40 25.87
N GLY A 233 -3.19 21.87 26.11
CA GLY A 233 -2.51 22.85 25.25
C GLY A 233 -2.31 22.35 23.81
N ILE A 234 -1.92 21.08 23.63
CA ILE A 234 -1.79 20.45 22.30
C ILE A 234 -3.15 20.39 21.58
N SER A 235 -4.19 20.01 22.31
CA SER A 235 -5.56 19.85 21.77
C SER A 235 -6.17 21.19 21.38
N VAL A 236 -6.02 22.22 22.22
CA VAL A 236 -6.47 23.60 21.93
C VAL A 236 -5.75 24.13 20.70
N THR A 237 -4.42 24.01 20.65
CA THR A 237 -3.64 24.48 19.49
C THR A 237 -4.04 23.76 18.20
N SER A 238 -4.36 22.47 18.27
CA SER A 238 -4.87 21.70 17.14
C SER A 238 -6.26 22.17 16.68
N ALA A 239 -7.14 22.50 17.63
CA ALA A 239 -8.46 23.05 17.34
C ALA A 239 -8.38 24.44 16.72
N CYS A 240 -7.56 25.34 17.29
CA CYS A 240 -7.27 26.66 16.73
C CYS A 240 -6.72 26.55 15.30
N LYS A 241 -5.76 25.64 15.08
CA LYS A 241 -5.25 25.39 13.73
C LYS A 241 -6.36 24.91 12.79
N SER A 242 -7.25 24.03 13.22
CA SER A 242 -8.34 23.57 12.35
C SER A 242 -9.32 24.69 12.01
N LEU A 243 -9.74 25.47 12.99
CA LEU A 243 -10.67 26.59 12.82
C LEU A 243 -10.06 27.70 11.95
N ILE A 244 -8.82 28.10 12.25
CA ILE A 244 -8.16 29.21 11.56
C ILE A 244 -7.66 28.76 10.20
N VAL A 245 -6.84 27.71 10.12
CA VAL A 245 -6.13 27.36 8.88
C VAL A 245 -7.02 26.58 7.92
N ASN A 246 -7.82 25.65 8.42
CA ASN A 246 -8.50 24.70 7.55
C ASN A 246 -9.97 25.07 7.27
N HIS A 247 -10.62 25.85 8.13
CA HIS A 247 -12.01 26.31 7.94
C HIS A 247 -12.12 27.73 7.37
N THR A 248 -11.05 28.54 7.36
CA THR A 248 -11.09 29.87 6.73
C THR A 248 -10.42 29.88 5.35
N ALA A 249 -11.14 30.39 4.34
CA ALA A 249 -10.60 30.59 2.99
C ALA A 249 -9.30 31.41 2.92
N PRO A 250 -9.14 32.56 3.62
CA PRO A 250 -7.93 33.37 3.51
C PRO A 250 -6.68 32.64 4.02
N MET A 251 -6.80 31.89 5.13
CA MET A 251 -5.65 31.17 5.66
C MET A 251 -5.30 29.95 4.80
N ARG A 252 -6.29 29.27 4.24
CA ARG A 252 -6.04 28.21 3.26
C ARG A 252 -5.27 28.73 2.05
N ALA A 253 -5.63 29.91 1.54
CA ALA A 253 -4.92 30.56 0.44
C ALA A 253 -3.48 30.92 0.84
N LEU A 254 -3.27 31.51 2.03
CA LEU A 254 -1.95 31.86 2.55
C LEU A 254 -1.01 30.66 2.64
N PHE A 255 -1.52 29.51 3.08
CA PHE A 255 -0.73 28.26 3.20
C PHE A 255 -0.75 27.40 1.92
N GLY A 256 -1.40 27.84 0.85
CA GLY A 256 -1.49 27.10 -0.42
C GLY A 256 -2.29 25.79 -0.33
N ILE A 257 -3.21 25.69 0.64
CA ILE A 257 -4.15 24.57 0.76
C ILE A 257 -5.23 24.76 -0.30
N ARG A 258 -5.21 23.91 -1.33
CA ARG A 258 -6.19 23.94 -2.42
C ARG A 258 -7.60 23.59 -1.93
N ASP A 259 -8.60 24.17 -2.56
CA ASP A 259 -9.98 23.73 -2.39
C ASP A 259 -10.20 22.39 -3.08
N TYR A 260 -11.08 21.58 -2.49
CA TYR A 260 -11.44 20.31 -3.08
C TYR A 260 -12.26 20.57 -4.34
N PRO A 261 -12.00 19.84 -5.44
CA PRO A 261 -12.80 19.99 -6.64
C PRO A 261 -14.25 19.57 -6.35
N ARG A 262 -15.22 20.15 -7.06
CA ARG A 262 -16.64 19.78 -6.93
C ARG A 262 -16.92 18.29 -7.21
N SER A 263 -16.01 17.62 -7.92
CA SER A 263 -16.04 16.19 -8.22
C SER A 263 -15.51 15.30 -7.08
N HIS A 264 -14.98 15.88 -5.99
CA HIS A 264 -14.53 15.13 -4.81
C HIS A 264 -15.71 14.39 -4.15
N GLY A 265 -15.50 13.14 -3.72
CA GLY A 265 -16.58 12.27 -3.20
C GLY A 265 -17.47 11.62 -4.27
N VAL A 266 -17.38 12.03 -5.54
CA VAL A 266 -17.99 11.29 -6.66
C VAL A 266 -17.07 10.13 -7.09
N CYS A 267 -15.78 10.21 -6.76
CA CYS A 267 -14.77 9.18 -6.96
C CYS A 267 -14.90 8.07 -5.89
N ARG A 268 -15.94 7.24 -6.01
CA ARG A 268 -16.22 6.05 -5.17
C ARG A 268 -15.21 4.90 -5.41
N ALA A 269 -15.39 3.74 -4.77
CA ALA A 269 -14.49 2.56 -4.81
C ALA A 269 -14.10 2.08 -6.22
N MET A 270 -14.84 2.45 -7.26
CA MET A 270 -14.45 2.21 -8.65
C MET A 270 -13.28 3.09 -9.15
N SER A 271 -12.59 3.85 -8.29
CA SER A 271 -11.49 4.75 -8.70
C SER A 271 -10.22 4.60 -7.88
N THR A 272 -10.30 3.98 -6.71
CA THR A 272 -9.12 3.58 -5.95
C THR A 272 -8.76 2.16 -6.33
N ALA A 273 -7.52 1.94 -6.76
CA ALA A 273 -6.99 0.63 -7.15
C ALA A 273 -6.91 -0.38 -5.99
N GLU A 274 -7.68 -0.19 -4.91
CA GLU A 274 -7.72 -1.00 -3.69
C GLU A 274 -8.39 -2.37 -3.90
N VAL A 275 -9.08 -2.60 -5.03
CA VAL A 275 -9.94 -3.78 -5.23
C VAL A 275 -9.37 -4.83 -6.19
N HIS A 276 -8.16 -4.66 -6.75
CA HIS A 276 -7.66 -5.62 -7.75
C HIS A 276 -6.42 -6.41 -7.31
N GLU A 277 -6.63 -7.72 -7.18
CA GLU A 277 -5.69 -8.81 -6.91
C GLU A 277 -4.55 -8.93 -7.94
N TYR A 278 -4.58 -8.16 -9.03
CA TYR A 278 -3.47 -8.05 -9.98
C TYR A 278 -2.32 -7.17 -9.46
N ARG A 279 -2.01 -7.33 -8.17
CA ARG A 279 -0.66 -7.16 -7.62
C ARG A 279 0.24 -8.30 -8.15
N LEU A 280 0.19 -8.55 -9.46
CA LEU A 280 0.80 -9.69 -10.11
C LEU A 280 2.16 -9.30 -10.70
N ALA A 281 3.20 -9.72 -9.97
CA ALA A 281 4.45 -10.26 -10.50
C ALA A 281 5.39 -9.32 -11.29
N PHE A 282 5.59 -8.08 -10.84
CA PHE A 282 6.75 -7.26 -11.24
C PHE A 282 7.43 -6.56 -10.06
N THR A 283 7.38 -7.20 -8.88
CA THR A 283 8.20 -6.82 -7.72
C THR A 283 9.47 -7.66 -7.59
N GLY A 284 9.75 -8.57 -8.54
CA GLY A 284 11.09 -9.15 -8.69
C GLY A 284 12.08 -8.03 -8.94
N VAL A 285 12.97 -7.79 -7.97
CA VAL A 285 14.03 -6.77 -8.04
C VAL A 285 15.05 -7.13 -9.12
N ASP A 286 15.07 -8.39 -9.56
CA ASP A 286 16.02 -8.92 -10.51
C ASP A 286 15.66 -8.61 -11.98
N VAL A 287 16.62 -8.05 -12.71
CA VAL A 287 16.46 -7.60 -14.10
C VAL A 287 16.42 -8.81 -15.04
N GLU A 288 17.14 -9.88 -14.70
CA GLU A 288 17.22 -11.10 -15.50
C GLU A 288 15.92 -11.92 -15.42
N GLU A 289 15.31 -11.98 -14.23
CA GLU A 289 14.01 -12.62 -14.01
C GLU A 289 12.89 -11.87 -14.77
N ARG A 290 12.93 -10.54 -14.83
CA ARG A 290 12.00 -9.75 -15.65
C ARG A 290 12.19 -10.00 -17.14
N HIS A 291 13.44 -10.13 -17.60
CA HIS A 291 13.72 -10.34 -19.01
C HIS A 291 13.28 -11.74 -19.47
N SER A 292 13.53 -12.78 -18.68
CA SER A 292 13.09 -14.15 -18.98
C SER A 292 11.56 -14.29 -18.96
N MET A 293 10.89 -13.69 -17.97
CA MET A 293 9.42 -13.64 -17.93
C MET A 293 8.83 -12.87 -19.10
N TRP A 294 9.43 -11.73 -19.48
CA TRP A 294 9.01 -10.96 -20.65
C TRP A 294 9.19 -11.73 -21.95
N GLN A 295 10.32 -12.41 -22.16
CA GLN A 295 10.55 -13.23 -23.35
C GLN A 295 9.56 -14.40 -23.45
N THR A 296 9.24 -15.02 -22.33
CA THR A 296 8.29 -16.15 -22.27
C THR A 296 6.87 -15.66 -22.57
N GLN A 297 6.47 -14.53 -22.00
CA GLN A 297 5.18 -13.90 -22.28
C GLN A 297 5.08 -13.38 -23.71
N LYS A 298 6.17 -12.85 -24.28
CA LYS A 298 6.23 -12.42 -25.68
C LYS A 298 6.01 -13.60 -26.63
N LYS A 299 6.67 -14.73 -26.41
CA LYS A 299 6.48 -15.94 -27.24
C LYS A 299 5.06 -16.48 -27.17
N ALA A 300 4.46 -16.49 -25.98
CA ALA A 300 3.07 -16.89 -25.80
C ALA A 300 2.10 -15.93 -26.52
N LEU A 301 2.38 -14.62 -26.47
CA LEU A 301 1.57 -13.61 -27.14
C LEU A 301 1.69 -13.66 -28.66
N ASP A 302 2.90 -13.83 -29.19
CA ASP A 302 3.15 -13.99 -30.62
C ASP A 302 2.40 -15.23 -31.15
N TYR A 303 2.39 -16.32 -30.36
CA TYR A 303 1.62 -17.51 -30.69
C TYR A 303 0.10 -17.24 -30.70
N GLU A 304 -0.45 -16.61 -29.66
CA GLU A 304 -1.89 -16.30 -29.60
C GLU A 304 -2.33 -15.29 -30.66
N CYS A 305 -1.52 -14.27 -30.94
CA CYS A 305 -1.76 -13.32 -32.02
C CYS A 305 -1.76 -14.03 -33.36
N ASN A 306 -0.76 -14.88 -33.63
CA ASN A 306 -0.71 -15.69 -34.85
C ASN A 306 -1.93 -16.59 -34.97
N VAL A 307 -2.37 -17.25 -33.90
CA VAL A 307 -3.58 -18.10 -33.90
C VAL A 307 -4.86 -17.27 -34.15
N ARG A 308 -4.96 -16.05 -33.61
CA ARG A 308 -6.12 -15.16 -33.88
C ARG A 308 -6.11 -14.61 -35.30
N LEU A 309 -4.95 -14.16 -35.80
CA LEU A 309 -4.75 -13.76 -37.19
C LEU A 309 -5.10 -14.90 -38.13
N TYR A 310 -4.66 -16.12 -37.78
CA TYR A 310 -4.96 -17.34 -38.50
C TYR A 310 -6.46 -17.65 -38.53
N ARG A 311 -7.15 -17.57 -37.40
CA ARG A 311 -8.62 -17.75 -37.35
C ARG A 311 -9.38 -16.66 -38.11
N MET A 312 -8.88 -15.42 -38.13
CA MET A 312 -9.49 -14.35 -38.94
C MET A 312 -9.25 -14.58 -40.44
N LEU A 313 -8.02 -14.92 -40.83
CA LEU A 313 -7.66 -15.18 -42.23
C LEU A 313 -8.35 -16.43 -42.78
N GLY A 314 -8.50 -17.49 -41.96
CA GLY A 314 -9.27 -18.68 -42.30
C GLY A 314 -10.78 -18.39 -42.42
N ARG A 315 -11.34 -17.48 -41.61
CA ARG A 315 -12.72 -17.00 -41.78
C ARG A 315 -12.91 -16.14 -43.04
N MET A 316 -11.86 -15.49 -43.51
CA MET A 316 -11.85 -14.72 -44.76
C MET A 316 -11.56 -15.59 -46.00
N GLY A 317 -11.43 -16.91 -45.85
CA GLY A 317 -11.23 -17.86 -46.96
C GLY A 317 -9.87 -17.74 -47.66
N LEU A 318 -8.90 -17.08 -47.02
CA LEU A 318 -7.59 -16.74 -47.59
C LEU A 318 -6.53 -17.83 -47.37
N PHE A 319 -6.84 -18.91 -46.65
CA PHE A 319 -5.95 -20.05 -46.44
C PHE A 319 -6.65 -21.35 -46.82
N ASP A 320 -6.03 -22.09 -47.75
CA ASP A 320 -6.47 -23.40 -48.18
C ASP A 320 -5.80 -24.49 -47.32
N ARG A 321 -6.58 -25.46 -46.83
CA ARG A 321 -6.16 -26.45 -45.80
C ARG A 321 -4.96 -27.32 -46.19
N VAL A 322 -4.59 -27.34 -47.47
CA VAL A 322 -3.50 -28.16 -48.02
C VAL A 322 -2.14 -27.46 -47.85
N GLU A 323 -2.08 -26.15 -48.04
CA GLU A 323 -0.85 -25.37 -47.82
C GLU A 323 -0.46 -25.32 -46.33
N GLU A 324 -1.46 -25.40 -45.45
CA GLU A 324 -1.31 -25.50 -43.99
C GLU A 324 -0.63 -26.80 -43.56
N ALA A 325 -1.10 -27.95 -44.07
CA ALA A 325 -0.52 -29.25 -43.75
C ALA A 325 0.95 -29.37 -44.23
N GLU A 326 1.27 -28.80 -45.40
CA GLU A 326 2.64 -28.78 -45.90
C GLU A 326 3.57 -27.86 -45.09
N HIS A 327 3.06 -26.71 -44.65
CA HIS A 327 3.83 -25.77 -43.85
C HIS A 327 4.10 -26.33 -42.45
N GLU A 328 3.11 -26.96 -41.80
CA GLU A 328 3.29 -27.62 -40.50
C GLU A 328 4.24 -28.83 -40.59
N ALA A 329 4.12 -29.65 -41.64
CA ALA A 329 5.05 -30.75 -41.90
C ALA A 329 6.49 -30.26 -42.05
N LYS A 330 6.72 -29.20 -42.83
CA LYS A 330 8.05 -28.57 -42.98
C LYS A 330 8.58 -28.00 -41.66
N ASN A 331 7.71 -27.43 -40.83
CA ASN A 331 8.11 -26.84 -39.55
C ASN A 331 8.45 -27.91 -38.50
N LEU A 332 7.70 -29.02 -38.46
CA LEU A 332 8.00 -30.20 -37.64
C LEU A 332 9.31 -30.86 -38.07
N GLN A 333 9.55 -30.97 -39.38
CA GLN A 333 10.80 -31.50 -39.92
C GLN A 333 12.01 -30.65 -39.52
N ARG A 334 11.87 -29.30 -39.54
CA ARG A 334 12.91 -28.38 -39.04
C ARG A 334 13.16 -28.54 -37.54
N LYS A 335 12.11 -28.68 -36.72
CA LYS A 335 12.24 -28.92 -35.27
C LYS A 335 12.94 -30.25 -34.96
N LEU A 336 12.59 -31.31 -35.68
CA LEU A 336 13.25 -32.62 -35.56
C LEU A 336 14.73 -32.56 -35.97
N ASN A 337 15.06 -31.84 -37.04
CA ASN A 337 16.43 -31.67 -37.48
C ASN A 337 17.27 -30.89 -36.45
N MET A 338 16.71 -29.85 -35.82
CA MET A 338 17.38 -29.12 -34.73
C MET A 338 17.51 -29.95 -33.44
N ALA A 339 16.53 -30.81 -33.12
CA ALA A 339 16.65 -31.73 -31.99
C ALA A 339 17.75 -32.78 -32.24
N ARG A 340 17.83 -33.31 -33.47
CA ARG A 340 18.90 -34.24 -33.89
C ARG A 340 20.27 -33.57 -33.86
N SER A 341 20.40 -32.32 -34.31
CA SER A 341 21.68 -31.60 -34.27
C SER A 341 22.14 -31.35 -32.83
N ARG A 342 21.23 -30.95 -31.92
CA ARG A 342 21.54 -30.78 -30.48
C ARG A 342 21.95 -32.09 -29.81
N ARG A 343 21.29 -33.21 -30.13
CA ARG A 343 21.70 -34.54 -29.65
C ARG A 343 23.09 -34.93 -30.14
N LYS A 344 23.39 -34.72 -31.44
CA LYS A 344 24.73 -34.96 -32.00
C LYS A 344 25.80 -34.08 -31.35
N GLU A 345 25.50 -32.82 -31.08
CA GLU A 345 26.42 -31.90 -30.42
C GLU A 345 26.68 -32.28 -28.95
N GLN A 346 25.66 -32.78 -28.24
CA GLN A 346 25.82 -33.34 -26.90
C GLN A 346 26.60 -34.66 -26.90
N GLU A 347 26.43 -35.51 -27.91
CA GLU A 347 27.21 -36.75 -28.07
C GLU A 347 28.67 -36.47 -28.42
N LEU A 348 28.95 -35.47 -29.28
CA LEU A 348 30.30 -35.01 -29.59
C LEU A 348 31.00 -34.47 -28.33
N LYS A 349 30.33 -33.58 -27.58
CA LYS A 349 30.86 -33.07 -26.30
C LYS A 349 31.11 -34.18 -25.27
N ARG A 350 30.27 -35.23 -25.24
CA ARG A 350 30.47 -36.41 -24.38
C ARG A 350 31.61 -37.32 -24.84
N LYS A 351 31.89 -37.39 -26.15
CA LYS A 351 33.00 -38.17 -26.70
C LYS A 351 34.33 -37.43 -26.57
N GLU A 352 34.34 -36.11 -26.75
CA GLU A 352 35.50 -35.24 -26.52
C GLU A 352 35.87 -35.20 -25.02
N GLY A 353 34.89 -35.21 -24.11
CA GLY A 353 35.14 -35.33 -22.67
C GLY A 353 35.54 -36.72 -22.17
N ARG A 354 35.59 -37.74 -23.03
CA ARG A 354 36.03 -39.12 -22.69
C ARG A 354 37.45 -39.43 -23.17
N GLY A 355 38.10 -38.49 -23.86
CA GLY A 355 39.42 -38.68 -24.47
C GLY A 355 40.62 -38.35 -23.58
N ASP A 356 40.42 -37.75 -22.40
CA ASP A 356 41.54 -37.20 -21.60
C ASP A 356 41.63 -37.67 -20.15
N GLU A 357 40.81 -38.62 -19.71
CA GLU A 357 40.96 -39.24 -18.39
C GLU A 357 40.75 -40.76 -18.46
N GLY A 358 41.77 -41.44 -18.96
CA GLY A 358 42.03 -42.84 -18.62
C GLY A 358 42.90 -42.91 -17.35
N GLU A 359 42.53 -43.82 -16.45
CA GLU A 359 43.24 -44.20 -15.22
C GLU A 359 43.04 -43.33 -13.97
N LYS A 360 41.93 -43.57 -13.26
CA LYS A 360 41.96 -44.11 -11.89
C LYS A 360 40.60 -44.69 -11.46
N GLU A 361 40.60 -46.01 -11.36
CA GLU A 361 39.84 -46.89 -10.47
C GLU A 361 38.44 -46.48 -9.97
N ALA A 362 37.46 -47.22 -10.51
CA ALA A 362 36.62 -48.16 -9.76
C ALA A 362 35.87 -47.73 -8.48
N MET A 363 34.56 -47.63 -8.67
CA MET A 363 33.51 -48.30 -7.88
C MET A 363 32.97 -47.63 -6.58
N ILE A 364 31.64 -47.53 -6.60
CA ILE A 364 30.64 -47.46 -5.49
C ILE A 364 30.35 -46.09 -4.86
N LYS A 365 29.22 -45.47 -5.25
CA LYS A 365 27.92 -45.58 -4.53
C LYS A 365 26.83 -44.75 -5.21
N THR A 366 26.00 -45.43 -5.99
CA THR A 366 24.63 -45.03 -6.32
C THR A 366 23.78 -45.11 -5.06
N PRO A 367 22.99 -44.08 -4.67
CA PRO A 367 21.88 -44.27 -3.75
C PRO A 367 20.63 -44.73 -4.54
N PRO A 368 19.78 -45.59 -3.94
CA PRO A 368 18.66 -46.22 -4.63
C PRO A 368 17.45 -45.28 -4.63
N ILE A 369 16.86 -45.04 -5.79
CA ILE A 369 15.50 -44.49 -5.88
C ILE A 369 14.55 -45.69 -5.97
N ARG A 370 13.91 -45.99 -4.85
CA ARG A 370 12.74 -46.86 -4.73
C ARG A 370 11.62 -46.30 -5.61
N GLY A 371 10.92 -47.21 -6.28
CA GLY A 371 9.79 -46.90 -7.14
C GLY A 371 8.54 -46.46 -6.38
N GLU A 372 7.72 -45.77 -7.18
CA GLU A 372 6.27 -45.51 -7.12
C GLU A 372 5.96 -44.03 -7.24
N ASP A 373 6.15 -43.52 -8.47
CA ASP A 373 5.25 -42.51 -9.02
C ASP A 373 4.74 -43.10 -10.34
N ILE A 374 3.44 -43.40 -10.37
CA ILE A 374 2.71 -43.84 -11.55
C ILE A 374 2.68 -42.64 -12.50
N VAL A 375 3.74 -42.50 -13.30
CA VAL A 375 3.76 -41.62 -14.45
C VAL A 375 2.82 -42.26 -15.46
N GLY A 376 1.66 -41.64 -15.66
CA GLY A 376 0.76 -41.99 -16.77
C GLY A 376 1.54 -42.02 -18.10
N PRO A 377 1.00 -42.67 -19.14
CA PRO A 377 1.70 -42.86 -20.40
C PRO A 377 2.33 -41.55 -20.87
N SER A 378 3.60 -41.61 -21.28
CA SER A 378 4.33 -40.42 -21.74
C SER A 378 3.55 -39.76 -22.87
N ALA A 379 3.68 -38.44 -23.02
CA ALA A 379 3.02 -37.71 -24.10
C ALA A 379 3.32 -38.32 -25.49
N ASP A 380 4.48 -38.96 -25.66
CA ASP A 380 4.85 -39.71 -26.86
C ASP A 380 3.99 -40.98 -27.03
N ALA A 381 3.75 -41.75 -25.95
CA ALA A 381 2.90 -42.95 -25.98
C ALA A 381 1.40 -42.62 -26.17
N VAL A 382 0.92 -41.51 -25.60
CA VAL A 382 -0.46 -41.03 -25.82
C VAL A 382 -0.63 -40.51 -27.25
N ALA A 383 0.39 -39.84 -27.80
CA ALA A 383 0.38 -39.35 -29.17
C ALA A 383 0.41 -40.49 -30.19
N GLU A 384 1.23 -41.54 -29.98
CA GLU A 384 1.24 -42.73 -30.84
C GLU A 384 -0.11 -43.45 -30.82
N HIS A 385 -0.69 -43.68 -29.62
CA HIS A 385 -2.00 -44.33 -29.51
C HIS A 385 -3.11 -43.51 -30.18
N CYS A 386 -3.10 -42.19 -30.03
CA CYS A 386 -4.10 -41.31 -30.65
C CYS A 386 -3.95 -41.24 -32.18
N TYR A 387 -2.72 -41.38 -32.70
CA TYR A 387 -2.45 -41.43 -34.14
C TYR A 387 -2.89 -42.77 -34.76
N ASP A 388 -2.68 -43.87 -34.05
CA ASP A 388 -3.13 -45.20 -34.45
C ASP A 388 -4.66 -45.30 -34.44
N ASP A 389 -5.33 -44.77 -33.42
CA ASP A 389 -6.80 -44.70 -33.33
C ASP A 389 -7.40 -43.89 -34.50
N LEU A 390 -6.79 -42.74 -34.84
CA LEU A 390 -7.21 -41.92 -35.98
C LEU A 390 -6.99 -42.63 -37.32
N GLN A 391 -5.91 -43.41 -37.47
CA GLN A 391 -5.68 -44.21 -38.68
C GLN A 391 -6.70 -45.35 -38.80
N VAL A 392 -7.09 -45.99 -37.70
CA VAL A 392 -8.12 -47.04 -37.70
C VAL A 392 -9.47 -46.45 -38.11
N GLU A 393 -9.86 -45.30 -37.54
CA GLU A 393 -11.13 -44.63 -37.87
C GLU A 393 -11.17 -44.14 -39.32
N GLU A 394 -10.06 -43.59 -39.83
CA GLU A 394 -9.91 -43.17 -41.23
C GLU A 394 -10.01 -44.38 -42.20
N ASN A 395 -9.44 -45.53 -41.83
CA ASN A 395 -9.50 -46.75 -42.61
C ASN A 395 -10.91 -47.38 -42.60
N GLU A 396 -11.64 -47.31 -41.49
CA GLU A 396 -13.05 -47.73 -41.42
C GLU A 396 -13.94 -46.85 -42.29
N ARG A 397 -13.75 -45.52 -42.26
CA ARG A 397 -14.47 -44.59 -43.15
C ARG A 397 -14.19 -44.86 -44.62
N ARG A 398 -12.94 -45.21 -44.97
CA ARG A 398 -12.57 -45.61 -46.34
C ARG A 398 -13.23 -46.93 -46.76
N ARG A 399 -13.38 -47.89 -45.85
CA ARG A 399 -14.11 -49.14 -46.11
C ARG A 399 -15.61 -48.89 -46.30
N GLN A 400 -16.23 -48.05 -45.48
CA GLN A 400 -17.64 -47.67 -45.63
C GLN A 400 -17.90 -46.97 -46.97
N ARG A 401 -17.02 -46.05 -47.40
CA ARG A 401 -17.13 -45.41 -48.73
C ARG A 401 -17.04 -46.43 -49.87
N ARG A 402 -16.16 -47.43 -49.76
CA ARG A 402 -16.02 -48.48 -50.77
C ARG A 402 -17.19 -49.47 -50.81
N GLN A 403 -17.95 -49.62 -49.72
CA GLN A 403 -19.16 -50.45 -49.70
C GLN A 403 -20.38 -49.74 -50.30
N VAL A 404 -20.41 -48.40 -50.25
CA VAL A 404 -21.52 -47.60 -50.81
C VAL A 404 -21.42 -47.47 -52.34
N ASP A 405 -20.21 -47.52 -52.91
CA ASP A 405 -19.98 -47.41 -54.36
C ASP A 405 -20.01 -48.77 -55.11
N GLY A 406 -20.39 -49.86 -54.44
CA GLY A 406 -20.37 -51.23 -54.99
C GLY A 406 -21.70 -52.00 -54.92
N GLY A 407 -22.82 -51.33 -54.70
CA GLY A 407 -24.18 -51.91 -54.66
C GLY A 407 -24.98 -51.67 -55.93
#